data_AF-A0A9D4U5X2-F1
#
_entry.id   AF-A0A9D4U5X2-F1
#
_cell.length_a   1.000
_cell.length_b   1.000
_cell.length_c   1.000
_cell.angle_alpha   90.00
_cell.angle_beta   90.00
_cell.angle_gamma   90.00
#
_symmetry.space_group_name_H-M   'P 1'
#
loop_
_entity.id
_entity.type
_entity.pdbx_description
1 polymer ?
#
loop_
_entity_poly.entity_id
_entity_poly.type
_entity_poly.pdbx_seq_one_letter_code
_entity_poly.pdbx_strand_id
1 'polypeptide(L)'
;MLKTGNAYHKYKVKCSCWPKVRGVAMNPVEHPHGGGNHQHIGHASTVRRDASPGQKVGLIATRRMDRLHGQAATAATKTDKSA
;
A
#
# COMPACT_ATOMS: atom_id res chain seq x y z
N MET A 1 5.81 -15.31 8.45
CA MET A 1 6.98 -15.82 7.69
C MET A 1 8.21 -15.31 8.41
N LEU A 2 9.05 -16.20 8.94
CA LEU A 2 10.03 -15.81 9.96
C LEU A 2 11.36 -15.29 9.39
N LYS A 3 11.82 -15.83 8.26
CA LYS A 3 13.12 -15.50 7.65
C LYS A 3 12.97 -14.99 6.21
N THR A 4 13.86 -14.11 5.79
CA THR A 4 13.97 -13.58 4.42
C THR A 4 14.15 -14.69 3.39
N GLY A 5 14.96 -15.71 3.69
CA GLY A 5 15.17 -16.85 2.78
C GLY A 5 13.88 -17.63 2.49
N ASN A 6 12.97 -17.75 3.47
CA ASN A 6 11.67 -18.39 3.26
C ASN A 6 10.78 -17.54 2.35
N ALA A 7 10.91 -16.20 2.41
CA ALA A 7 10.24 -15.28 1.49
C ALA A 7 10.73 -15.46 0.06
N TYR A 8 12.05 -15.53 -0.11
CA TYR A 8 12.69 -15.70 -1.40
C TYR A 8 12.21 -16.97 -2.09
N HIS A 9 12.28 -18.13 -1.43
CA HIS A 9 11.82 -19.39 -2.01
C HIS A 9 10.30 -19.40 -2.30
N LYS A 10 9.48 -18.73 -1.46
CA LYS A 10 8.04 -18.58 -1.70
C LYS A 10 7.72 -17.78 -2.97
N TYR A 11 8.43 -16.67 -3.21
CA TYR A 11 8.15 -15.80 -4.36
C TYR A 11 8.88 -16.22 -5.63
N LYS A 12 10.04 -16.89 -5.52
CA LYS A 12 10.81 -17.42 -6.65
C LYS A 12 9.98 -18.31 -7.58
N VAL A 13 9.05 -19.09 -7.03
CA VAL A 13 8.20 -20.03 -7.79
C VAL A 13 6.88 -19.42 -8.29
N LYS A 14 6.55 -18.18 -7.93
CA LYS A 14 5.25 -17.55 -8.26
C LYS A 14 5.42 -16.42 -9.28
N CYS A 15 6.08 -15.35 -8.88
CA CYS A 15 6.27 -14.16 -9.70
C CYS A 15 7.38 -13.28 -9.11
N SER A 16 8.03 -12.50 -9.96
CA SER A 16 9.16 -11.60 -9.63
C SER A 16 8.72 -10.33 -8.87
N CYS A 17 7.82 -10.46 -7.89
CA CYS A 17 7.28 -9.33 -7.12
C CYS A 17 8.00 -9.06 -5.79
N TRP A 18 9.12 -9.74 -5.53
CA TRP A 18 9.89 -9.66 -4.29
C TRP A 18 11.39 -9.60 -4.64
N PRO A 19 12.18 -8.73 -3.99
CA PRO A 19 11.84 -7.80 -2.90
C PRO A 19 11.04 -6.56 -3.35
N LYS A 20 10.35 -5.90 -2.41
CA LYS A 20 9.63 -4.64 -2.67
C LYS A 20 10.35 -3.47 -1.99
N VAL A 21 10.80 -2.51 -2.79
CA VAL A 21 11.42 -1.27 -2.30
C VAL A 21 10.33 -0.25 -1.95
N ARG A 22 10.55 0.54 -0.90
CA ARG A 22 9.64 1.64 -0.53
C ARG A 22 9.81 2.78 -1.52
N GLY A 23 8.72 3.32 -2.05
CA GLY A 23 8.77 4.46 -2.99
C GLY A 23 9.48 5.70 -2.44
N VAL A 24 9.44 5.92 -1.13
CA VAL A 24 10.15 7.02 -0.45
C VAL A 24 11.68 6.87 -0.51
N ALA A 25 12.18 5.65 -0.69
CA ALA A 25 13.61 5.38 -0.86
C ALA A 25 14.06 5.47 -2.33
N MET A 26 13.15 5.80 -3.25
CA MET A 26 13.45 5.91 -4.68
C MET A 26 13.68 7.38 -5.07
N ASN A 27 14.20 7.60 -6.27
CA ASN A 27 14.40 8.93 -6.83
C ASN A 27 13.07 9.53 -7.34
N PRO A 28 12.95 10.86 -7.47
CA PRO A 28 11.73 11.52 -7.98
C PRO A 28 11.28 11.03 -9.36
N VAL A 29 12.22 10.63 -10.21
CA VAL A 29 11.95 10.12 -11.57
C VAL A 29 11.24 8.76 -11.55
N GLU A 30 11.51 7.94 -10.54
CA GLU A 30 11.01 6.56 -10.49
C GLU A 30 9.68 6.43 -9.77
N HIS A 31 9.44 7.29 -8.77
CA HIS A 31 8.29 7.14 -7.87
C HIS A 31 7.77 8.49 -7.39
N PRO A 32 6.44 8.71 -7.35
CA PRO A 32 5.86 9.99 -6.89
C PRO A 32 6.29 10.42 -5.49
N HIS A 33 6.48 9.45 -4.59
CA HIS A 33 6.96 9.69 -3.22
C HIS A 33 8.49 9.80 -3.09
N GLY A 34 9.23 9.72 -4.18
CA GLY A 34 10.69 9.63 -4.19
C GLY A 34 11.39 10.98 -4.08
N GLY A 35 12.61 10.97 -3.55
CA GLY A 35 13.50 12.13 -3.41
C GLY A 35 13.39 12.89 -2.10
N GLY A 36 13.86 14.15 -2.13
CA GLY A 36 14.01 15.00 -0.96
C GLY A 36 15.25 14.69 -0.11
N ASN A 37 15.61 15.62 0.77
CA ASN A 37 16.78 15.48 1.67
C ASN A 37 16.48 14.56 2.87
N HIS A 38 15.20 14.36 3.19
CA HIS A 38 14.75 13.44 4.22
C HIS A 38 13.74 12.47 3.62
N GLN A 39 13.69 11.23 4.10
CA GLN A 39 12.72 10.24 3.62
C GLN A 39 11.31 10.58 4.13
N HIS A 40 10.53 11.29 3.31
CA HIS A 40 9.13 11.62 3.57
C HIS A 40 8.36 11.68 2.25
N ILE A 41 7.02 11.63 2.32
CA ILE A 41 6.17 11.62 1.10
C ILE A 41 6.04 13.02 0.48
N GLY A 42 6.07 14.08 1.30
CA GLY A 42 5.94 15.46 0.84
C GLY A 42 4.51 15.92 0.52
N HIS A 43 3.58 14.99 0.31
CA HIS A 43 2.15 15.27 0.07
C HIS A 43 1.25 14.19 0.70
N ALA A 44 -0.07 14.37 0.61
CA ALA A 44 -1.03 13.35 1.06
C ALA A 44 -0.84 12.05 0.29
N SER A 45 -0.82 10.91 0.99
CA SER A 45 -0.67 9.59 0.38
C SER A 45 -1.98 9.01 -0.17
N THR A 46 -3.10 9.71 0.05
CA THR A 46 -4.42 9.37 -0.49
C THR A 46 -4.57 9.89 -1.91
N VAL A 47 -4.88 9.00 -2.84
CA VAL A 47 -5.01 9.34 -4.27
C VAL A 47 -6.43 9.06 -4.76
N ARG A 48 -6.95 9.91 -5.65
CA ARG A 48 -8.29 9.76 -6.22
C ARG A 48 -8.40 8.53 -7.14
N ARG A 49 -9.62 8.05 -7.37
CA ARG A 49 -9.88 6.90 -8.28
C ARG A 49 -9.52 7.16 -9.73
N ASP A 50 -9.68 8.40 -10.15
CA ASP A 50 -9.57 8.92 -11.52
C ASP A 50 -8.18 9.48 -11.85
N ALA A 51 -7.21 9.44 -10.91
CA ALA A 51 -5.84 9.90 -11.17
C ALA A 51 -5.20 9.17 -12.37
N SER A 52 -4.18 9.73 -13.01
CA SER A 52 -3.55 9.06 -14.15
C SER A 52 -2.74 7.82 -13.73
N PRO A 53 -2.50 6.85 -14.64
CA PRO A 53 -1.50 5.81 -14.42
C PRO A 53 -0.14 6.45 -14.14
N GLY A 54 0.53 6.01 -13.07
CA GLY A 54 1.76 6.65 -12.55
C GLY A 54 1.50 7.55 -11.34
N GLN A 55 0.38 8.27 -11.30
CA GLN A 55 -0.05 9.01 -10.09
C GLN A 55 -0.84 8.13 -9.11
N LYS A 56 -1.51 7.07 -9.58
CA LYS A 56 -2.23 6.09 -8.74
C LYS A 56 -1.29 5.23 -7.89
N VAL A 57 -0.69 5.82 -6.87
CA VAL A 57 0.26 5.17 -5.96
C VAL A 57 -0.07 5.53 -4.51
N GLY A 58 0.15 4.62 -3.56
CA GLY A 58 -0.24 4.82 -2.16
C GLY A 58 -1.66 4.35 -1.85
N LEU A 59 -2.41 5.16 -1.09
CA LEU A 59 -3.76 4.85 -0.62
C LEU A 59 -4.81 5.26 -1.68
N ILE A 60 -5.08 4.35 -2.62
CA ILE A 60 -5.99 4.62 -3.75
C ILE A 60 -7.45 4.59 -3.28
N ALA A 61 -8.15 5.70 -3.46
CA ALA A 61 -9.57 5.86 -3.18
C ALA A 61 -9.97 5.55 -1.73
N THR A 62 -9.04 5.73 -0.81
CA THR A 62 -9.25 5.43 0.59
C THR A 62 -10.26 6.38 1.20
N ARG A 63 -11.33 5.84 1.81
CA ARG A 63 -12.38 6.63 2.47
C ARG A 63 -12.06 7.01 3.91
N ARG A 64 -11.23 6.21 4.59
CA ARG A 64 -10.77 6.42 5.96
C ARG A 64 -9.32 5.94 6.05
N MET A 65 -8.45 6.78 6.60
CA MET A 65 -7.07 6.43 6.89
C MET A 65 -6.90 6.05 8.36
N ASP A 66 -5.70 5.63 8.74
CA ASP A 66 -5.30 5.19 10.08
C ASP A 66 -5.80 3.81 10.52
N ARG A 67 -5.48 3.47 11.78
CA ARG A 67 -5.83 2.21 12.41
C ARG A 67 -7.36 2.09 12.52
N LEU A 68 -7.90 0.96 12.07
CA LEU A 68 -9.30 0.63 12.28
C LEU A 68 -9.55 0.40 13.77
N HIS A 69 -10.45 1.20 14.35
CA HIS A 69 -10.99 1.00 15.69
C HIS A 69 -12.39 0.38 15.56
N GLY A 70 -12.58 -0.81 16.13
CA GLY A 70 -13.80 -1.60 16.00
C GLY A 70 -13.74 -2.65 14.90
N GLN A 71 -14.86 -3.33 14.66
CA GLN A 71 -14.97 -4.38 13.66
C GLN A 71 -14.86 -3.81 12.24
N ALA A 72 -14.27 -4.57 11.31
CA ALA A 72 -14.23 -4.19 9.90
C ALA A 72 -15.66 -3.95 9.39
N ALA A 73 -15.90 -2.87 8.64
CA ALA A 73 -17.25 -2.50 8.18
C ALA A 73 -18.00 -3.66 7.48
N THR A 74 -17.28 -4.51 6.74
CA THR A 74 -17.84 -5.72 6.11
C THR A 74 -18.25 -6.81 7.09
N ALA A 75 -17.60 -6.89 8.26
CA ALA A 75 -17.99 -7.80 9.34
C ALA A 75 -19.22 -7.28 10.09
N ALA A 76 -19.29 -5.96 10.35
CA ALA A 76 -20.46 -5.32 10.96
C ALA A 76 -21.73 -5.45 10.09
N THR A 77 -21.62 -5.33 8.76
CA THR A 77 -22.79 -5.50 7.87
C THR A 77 -23.27 -6.94 7.72
N LYS A 78 -22.46 -7.95 8.08
CA LYS A 78 -22.84 -9.37 7.98
C LYS A 78 -23.66 -9.84 9.16
N THR A 79 -23.43 -9.28 10.35
CA THR A 79 -24.21 -9.58 11.55
C THR A 79 -25.66 -9.08 11.43
N ASP A 80 -25.88 -7.92 10.81
CA ASP A 80 -27.22 -7.34 10.67
C ASP A 80 -28.11 -8.02 9.61
N LYS A 81 -27.54 -8.83 8.70
CA LYS A 81 -28.30 -9.53 7.64
C LYS A 81 -28.79 -10.93 8.01
N SER A 82 -28.52 -11.38 9.23
CA SER A 82 -28.86 -12.74 9.70
C SER A 82 -30.02 -12.76 10.70
N ALA A 83 -30.82 -11.68 10.72
CA ALA A 83 -32.02 -11.51 11.53
C ALA A 83 -33.26 -11.33 10.63
#